data_AF-A0A356RDG6-F1
#
_entry.id   AF-A0A356RDG6-F1
#
_cell.length_a   1.000
_cell.length_b   1.000
_cell.length_c   1.000
_cell.angle_alpha   90.00
_cell.angle_beta   90.00
_cell.angle_gamma   90.00
#
_symmetry.space_group_name_H-M   'P 1'
#
loop_
_entity.id
_entity.type
_entity.pdbx_description
1 polymer ?
#
loop_
_entity_poly.entity_id
_entity_poly.type
_entity_poly.pdbx_seq_one_letter_code
_entity_poly.pdbx_strand_id
1 'polypeptide(L)'
;DIETNGIPLPDGEITVVGIYGKGCMTTFIQGENLSGERLQAELASYDLLVTFFGSGFDLPFLKAKYPDLKLDHPHIDLCFAARRLGLRGGLKAIETEIGCYRPTLLEGLTGWDAVRLWEEWQLGKSDSRDVLVQYNEADCKNLEPLADLIYNRLVQRQGLPEYIASL
;
A
#
# COMPACT_ATOMS: atom_id res chain seq x y z
N ASP A 1 -2.09 -0.89 0.78
CA ASP A 1 -2.16 0.21 -0.21
C ASP A 1 -3.63 0.48 -0.51
N ILE A 2 -3.97 1.71 -0.90
CA ILE A 2 -5.33 2.06 -1.34
C ILE A 2 -5.31 2.73 -2.71
N GLU A 3 -6.38 2.52 -3.46
CA GLU A 3 -6.72 3.29 -4.66
C GLU A 3 -7.92 4.20 -4.38
N THR A 4 -7.99 5.33 -5.08
CA THR A 4 -9.09 6.29 -4.93
C THR A 4 -9.69 6.66 -6.28
N ASN A 5 -10.84 7.33 -6.26
CA ASN A 5 -11.46 7.89 -7.47
C ASN A 5 -10.80 9.21 -7.94
N GLY A 6 -9.65 9.60 -7.38
CA GLY A 6 -8.92 10.81 -7.77
C GLY A 6 -9.49 12.13 -7.23
N ILE A 7 -10.62 12.10 -6.53
CA ILE A 7 -11.19 13.28 -5.85
C ILE A 7 -10.53 13.39 -4.46
N PRO A 8 -10.15 14.60 -4.00
CA PRO A 8 -9.56 14.77 -2.67
C PRO A 8 -10.60 14.61 -1.55
N LEU A 9 -10.13 14.34 -0.32
CA LEU A 9 -10.99 14.40 0.87
C LEU A 9 -11.61 15.80 1.04
N PRO A 10 -12.85 15.91 1.56
CA PRO A 10 -13.67 14.80 2.09
C PRO A 10 -14.50 14.05 1.03
N ASP A 11 -14.61 14.59 -0.18
CA ASP A 11 -15.53 14.11 -1.22
C ASP A 11 -15.03 12.88 -1.98
N GLY A 12 -13.73 12.61 -1.93
CA GLY A 12 -13.11 11.47 -2.60
C GLY A 12 -13.47 10.13 -2.00
N GLU A 13 -13.52 9.08 -2.82
CA GLU A 13 -13.87 7.73 -2.39
C GLU A 13 -12.69 6.77 -2.54
N ILE A 14 -12.60 5.81 -1.62
CA ILE A 14 -11.68 4.67 -1.74
C ILE A 14 -12.33 3.67 -2.68
N THR A 15 -11.59 3.26 -3.72
CA THR A 15 -12.09 2.36 -4.76
C THR A 15 -11.62 0.93 -4.54
N VAL A 16 -10.36 0.76 -4.13
CA VAL A 16 -9.76 -0.53 -3.80
C VAL A 16 -8.91 -0.37 -2.54
N VAL A 17 -8.96 -1.36 -1.65
CA VAL A 17 -8.01 -1.53 -0.55
C VAL A 17 -7.34 -2.89 -0.71
N GLY A 18 -6.02 -2.87 -0.79
CA GLY A 18 -5.18 -4.06 -0.82
C GLY A 18 -4.47 -4.26 0.50
N ILE A 19 -4.55 -5.49 1.02
CA ILE A 19 -3.82 -5.94 2.20
C ILE A 19 -3.08 -7.21 1.82
N TYR A 20 -1.75 -7.18 1.88
CA TYR A 20 -0.91 -8.35 1.71
C TYR A 20 -0.24 -8.70 3.03
N GLY A 21 -0.37 -9.96 3.45
CA GLY A 21 0.27 -10.46 4.65
C GLY A 21 0.08 -11.96 4.79
N LYS A 22 0.95 -12.61 5.58
CA LYS A 22 0.95 -14.07 5.76
C LYS A 22 1.00 -14.85 4.42
N GLY A 23 1.65 -14.27 3.40
CA GLY A 23 1.75 -14.86 2.06
C GLY A 23 0.47 -14.78 1.22
N CYS A 24 -0.57 -14.09 1.68
CA CYS A 24 -1.85 -13.99 0.98
C CYS A 24 -2.22 -12.53 0.69
N MET A 25 -2.89 -12.32 -0.45
CA MET A 25 -3.49 -11.04 -0.81
C MET A 25 -4.98 -11.07 -0.46
N THR A 26 -5.45 -10.04 0.24
CA THR A 26 -6.86 -9.75 0.46
C THR A 26 -7.19 -8.43 -0.21
N THR A 27 -8.15 -8.44 -1.13
CA THR A 27 -8.58 -7.25 -1.89
C THR A 27 -10.03 -6.89 -1.56
N PHE A 28 -10.23 -5.63 -1.19
CA PHE A 28 -11.55 -5.06 -0.96
C PHE A 28 -11.85 -4.02 -2.04
N ILE A 29 -13.02 -4.12 -2.65
CA ILE A 29 -13.44 -3.29 -3.77
C ILE A 29 -14.73 -2.58 -3.42
N GLN A 30 -14.78 -1.28 -3.68
CA GLN A 30 -15.96 -0.44 -3.48
C GLN A 30 -17.15 -1.00 -4.25
N GLY A 31 -18.32 -1.02 -3.60
CA GLY A 31 -19.55 -1.54 -4.20
C GLY A 31 -19.64 -3.07 -4.21
N GLU A 32 -18.58 -3.78 -3.85
CA GLU A 32 -18.56 -5.24 -3.75
C GLU A 32 -18.44 -5.70 -2.29
N ASN A 33 -17.23 -5.68 -1.74
CA ASN A 33 -16.90 -6.24 -0.43
C ASN A 33 -16.19 -5.24 0.50
N LEU A 34 -15.91 -4.02 0.03
CA LEU A 34 -15.28 -2.98 0.85
C LEU A 34 -16.27 -2.41 1.88
N SER A 35 -15.96 -2.63 3.16
CA SER A 35 -16.71 -2.07 4.29
C SER A 35 -15.79 -1.91 5.50
N GLY A 36 -16.12 -0.97 6.40
CA GLY A 36 -15.34 -0.74 7.62
C GLY A 36 -15.25 -1.99 8.51
N GLU A 37 -16.32 -2.77 8.62
CA GLU A 37 -16.34 -4.01 9.41
C GLU A 37 -15.35 -5.06 8.86
N ARG A 38 -15.38 -5.29 7.53
CA ARG A 38 -14.48 -6.27 6.89
C ARG A 38 -13.02 -5.81 6.96
N LEU A 39 -12.76 -4.52 6.77
CA LEU A 39 -11.43 -3.95 6.96
C LEU A 39 -10.95 -4.14 8.41
N GLN A 40 -11.81 -3.86 9.39
CA GLN A 40 -11.46 -4.02 10.80
C GLN A 40 -11.12 -5.47 11.14
N ALA A 41 -11.91 -6.43 10.63
CA ALA A 41 -11.70 -7.85 10.86
C ALA A 41 -10.39 -8.35 10.23
N GLU A 42 -10.09 -7.92 9.01
CA GLU A 42 -8.85 -8.29 8.32
C GLU A 42 -7.62 -7.70 9.01
N LEU A 43 -7.65 -6.38 9.29
CA LEU A 43 -6.54 -5.66 9.93
C LEU A 43 -6.22 -6.21 11.32
N ALA A 44 -7.24 -6.59 12.10
CA ALA A 44 -7.05 -7.15 13.45
C ALA A 44 -6.26 -8.47 13.48
N SER A 45 -6.02 -9.10 12.33
CA SER A 45 -5.22 -10.32 12.23
C SER A 45 -3.71 -10.06 12.12
N TYR A 46 -3.27 -8.81 12.01
CA TYR A 46 -1.88 -8.43 11.80
C TYR A 46 -1.34 -7.60 12.97
N ASP A 47 -0.05 -7.73 13.27
CA ASP A 47 0.59 -7.01 14.38
C ASP A 47 1.30 -5.71 13.95
N LEU A 48 1.48 -5.51 12.65
CA LEU A 48 2.24 -4.41 12.07
C LEU A 48 1.60 -3.98 10.76
N LEU A 49 1.44 -2.66 10.61
CA LEU A 49 1.04 -2.06 9.34
C LEU A 49 2.27 -1.53 8.61
N VAL A 50 2.40 -1.87 7.32
CA VAL A 50 3.45 -1.36 6.43
C VAL A 50 2.77 -0.68 5.25
N THR A 51 3.18 0.56 4.95
CA THR A 51 2.67 1.33 3.80
C THR A 51 3.80 2.04 3.07
N PHE A 52 3.51 2.59 1.89
CA PHE A 52 4.38 3.54 1.22
C PHE A 52 3.68 4.90 1.11
N PHE A 53 4.15 5.90 1.86
CA PHE A 53 3.51 7.22 2.00
C PHE A 53 2.10 7.18 2.63
N GLY A 54 1.74 6.07 3.28
CA GLY A 54 0.41 5.93 3.88
C GLY A 54 0.17 6.81 5.10
N SER A 55 1.20 7.31 5.80
CA SER A 55 0.98 8.31 6.85
C SER A 55 0.43 9.63 6.29
N GLY A 56 0.76 9.95 5.04
CA GLY A 56 0.32 11.19 4.36
C GLY A 56 -0.93 11.02 3.51
N PHE A 57 -1.30 9.79 3.14
CA PHE A 57 -2.37 9.53 2.18
C PHE A 57 -3.34 8.42 2.65
N ASP A 58 -2.90 7.16 2.69
CA ASP A 58 -3.75 5.99 2.95
C ASP A 58 -4.49 6.07 4.28
N LEU A 59 -3.77 6.30 5.38
CA LEU A 59 -4.36 6.30 6.73
C LEU A 59 -5.30 7.50 6.95
N PRO A 60 -4.97 8.73 6.52
CA PRO A 60 -5.94 9.82 6.50
C PRO A 60 -7.23 9.49 5.72
N PHE A 61 -7.13 8.89 4.53
CA PHE A 61 -8.31 8.49 3.73
C PHE A 61 -9.15 7.43 4.45
N LEU A 62 -8.50 6.37 4.94
CA LEU A 62 -9.17 5.30 5.67
C LEU A 62 -9.90 5.83 6.92
N LYS A 63 -9.27 6.72 7.70
CA LYS A 63 -9.90 7.33 8.87
C LYS A 63 -11.06 8.26 8.52
N ALA A 64 -10.94 9.01 7.42
CA ALA A 64 -11.99 9.90 6.97
C ALA A 64 -13.23 9.12 6.49
N LYS A 65 -13.03 8.00 5.81
CA LYS A 65 -14.11 7.17 5.25
C LYS A 65 -14.67 6.14 6.22
N TYR A 66 -13.85 5.67 7.15
CA TYR A 66 -14.23 4.72 8.19
C TYR A 66 -13.78 5.26 9.56
N PRO A 67 -14.48 6.25 10.15
CA PRO A 67 -14.08 6.88 11.41
C PRO A 67 -13.96 5.92 12.59
N ASP A 68 -14.71 4.82 12.57
CA ASP A 68 -14.70 3.79 13.62
C ASP A 68 -13.61 2.73 13.40
N LEU A 69 -12.86 2.79 12.28
CA LEU A 69 -11.78 1.85 11.99
C LEU A 69 -10.60 2.08 12.93
N LYS A 70 -10.26 1.06 13.70
CA LYS A 70 -9.11 1.08 14.62
C LYS A 70 -7.84 0.81 13.85
N LEU A 71 -6.96 1.82 13.82
CA LEU A 71 -5.63 1.79 13.22
C LEU A 71 -4.58 2.09 14.30
N ASP A 72 -4.55 1.25 15.33
CA ASP A 72 -3.67 1.33 16.50
C ASP A 72 -2.43 0.41 16.41
N HIS A 73 -2.33 -0.35 15.33
CA HIS A 73 -1.13 -1.12 15.00
C HIS A 73 0.12 -0.23 14.97
N PRO A 74 1.28 -0.72 15.44
CA PRO A 74 2.57 -0.20 15.02
C PRO A 74 2.58 0.00 13.50
N HIS A 75 3.15 1.12 13.05
CA HIS A 75 3.11 1.50 11.64
C HIS A 75 4.50 1.87 11.15
N ILE A 76 4.90 1.29 10.02
CA ILE A 76 6.09 1.66 9.28
C ILE A 76 5.67 2.23 7.92
N ASP A 77 6.02 3.49 7.69
CA ASP A 77 5.91 4.11 6.38
C ASP A 77 7.26 4.06 5.66
N LEU A 78 7.33 3.22 4.63
CA LEU A 78 8.54 2.96 3.86
C LEU A 78 8.99 4.17 3.05
N CYS A 79 8.11 5.12 2.72
CA CYS A 79 8.52 6.34 2.02
C CYS A 79 9.49 7.16 2.89
N PHE A 80 9.18 7.32 4.18
CA PHE A 80 10.06 8.04 5.10
C PHE A 80 11.28 7.21 5.49
N ALA A 81 11.13 5.90 5.66
CA ALA A 81 12.26 5.01 5.98
C ALA A 81 13.29 4.97 4.83
N ALA A 82 12.83 4.86 3.58
CA ALA A 82 13.67 4.88 2.37
C ALA A 82 14.45 6.19 2.23
N ARG A 83 13.81 7.33 2.51
CA ARG A 83 14.47 8.65 2.49
C ARG A 83 15.67 8.75 3.43
N ARG A 84 15.63 8.07 4.60
CA ARG A 84 16.77 8.02 5.54
C ARG A 84 17.98 7.31 4.95
N LEU A 85 17.77 6.42 3.98
CA LEU A 85 18.81 5.71 3.24
C LEU A 85 19.25 6.46 1.97
N GLY A 86 18.66 7.61 1.67
CA GLY A 86 18.96 8.39 0.46
C GLY A 86 18.17 7.97 -0.78
N LEU A 87 17.29 6.96 -0.67
CA LEU A 87 16.38 6.55 -1.72
C LEU A 87 15.29 7.62 -1.91
N ARG A 88 15.05 8.04 -3.14
CA ARG A 88 14.11 9.12 -3.49
C ARG A 88 13.20 8.72 -4.64
N GLY A 89 12.02 9.33 -4.69
CA GLY A 89 11.01 9.05 -5.71
C GLY A 89 9.79 8.33 -5.14
N GLY A 90 8.88 7.94 -6.05
CA GLY A 90 7.74 7.09 -5.71
C GLY A 90 8.13 5.62 -5.60
N LEU A 91 7.19 4.80 -5.13
CA LEU A 91 7.37 3.36 -4.91
C LEU A 91 8.02 2.66 -6.10
N LYS A 92 7.47 2.86 -7.30
CA LYS A 92 7.94 2.23 -8.55
C LYS A 92 9.39 2.56 -8.90
N ALA A 93 9.81 3.81 -8.68
CA ALA A 93 11.18 4.22 -8.93
C ALA A 93 12.15 3.49 -7.99
N ILE A 94 11.77 3.38 -6.71
CA ILE A 94 12.55 2.69 -5.69
C ILE A 94 12.59 1.18 -5.95
N GLU A 95 11.47 0.56 -6.30
CA GLU A 95 11.40 -0.86 -6.69
C GLU A 95 12.35 -1.18 -7.84
N THR A 96 12.40 -0.31 -8.85
CA THR A 96 13.31 -0.47 -9.99
C THR A 96 14.77 -0.38 -9.55
N GLU A 97 15.10 0.57 -8.67
CA GLU A 97 16.46 0.74 -8.14
C GLU A 97 16.94 -0.50 -7.36
N ILE A 98 16.02 -1.22 -6.71
CA ILE A 98 16.35 -2.39 -5.88
C ILE A 98 16.13 -3.74 -6.58
N GLY A 99 15.68 -3.75 -7.84
CA GLY A 99 15.47 -4.97 -8.63
C GLY A 99 14.16 -5.72 -8.33
N CYS A 100 13.15 -5.05 -7.75
CA CYS A 100 11.80 -5.58 -7.60
C CYS A 100 10.99 -5.28 -8.87
N TYR A 101 10.93 -6.24 -9.80
CA TYR A 101 10.25 -6.06 -11.07
C TYR A 101 8.76 -6.41 -10.98
N ARG A 102 7.95 -5.67 -11.74
CA ARG A 102 6.50 -5.90 -11.90
C ARG A 102 6.21 -6.62 -13.22
N PRO A 103 5.05 -7.27 -13.37
CA PRO A 103 4.58 -7.74 -14.67
C PRO A 103 4.60 -6.63 -15.74
N THR A 104 4.98 -6.98 -16.97
CA THR A 104 5.11 -6.02 -18.08
C THR A 104 3.83 -5.22 -18.35
N LEU A 105 2.65 -5.79 -18.12
CA LEU A 105 1.38 -5.10 -18.28
C LEU A 105 1.18 -3.92 -17.29
N LEU A 106 1.94 -3.89 -16.19
CA LEU A 106 1.90 -2.82 -15.18
C LEU A 106 3.00 -1.78 -15.37
N GLU A 107 3.92 -2.01 -16.31
CA GLU A 107 4.99 -1.06 -16.61
C GLU A 107 4.41 0.26 -17.14
N GLY A 108 4.93 1.38 -16.62
CA GLY A 108 4.50 2.72 -17.01
C GLY A 108 3.17 3.18 -16.42
N LEU A 109 2.37 2.31 -15.81
CA LEU A 109 1.16 2.73 -15.12
C LEU A 109 1.49 3.64 -13.93
N THR A 110 0.63 4.60 -13.66
CA THR A 110 0.74 5.57 -12.55
C THR A 110 -0.51 5.56 -11.68
N GLY A 111 -0.50 6.29 -10.56
CA GLY A 111 -1.73 6.46 -9.75
C GLY A 111 -2.88 7.12 -10.52
N TRP A 112 -2.59 7.94 -11.53
CA TRP A 112 -3.62 8.48 -12.42
C TRP A 112 -4.24 7.40 -13.32
N ASP A 113 -3.47 6.39 -13.70
CA ASP A 113 -4.01 5.25 -14.44
C ASP A 113 -4.93 4.41 -13.56
N ALA A 114 -4.66 4.28 -12.27
CA ALA A 114 -5.58 3.59 -11.36
C ALA A 114 -6.96 4.28 -11.30
N VAL A 115 -6.98 5.62 -11.25
CA VAL A 115 -8.21 6.42 -11.35
C VAL A 115 -8.92 6.16 -12.67
N ARG A 116 -8.20 6.24 -13.80
CA ARG A 116 -8.76 5.98 -15.14
C ARG A 116 -9.33 4.56 -15.25
N LEU A 117 -8.61 3.55 -14.76
CA LEU A 117 -9.04 2.16 -14.80
C LEU A 117 -10.31 1.94 -13.98
N TRP A 118 -10.43 2.60 -12.83
CA TRP A 118 -11.68 2.61 -12.06
C TRP A 118 -12.83 3.21 -12.87
N GLU A 119 -12.66 4.40 -13.45
CA GLU A 119 -13.70 5.04 -14.27
C GLU A 119 -14.12 4.17 -15.47
N GLU A 120 -13.14 3.59 -16.16
CA GLU A 120 -13.37 2.68 -17.27
C GLU A 120 -14.20 1.45 -16.86
N TRP A 121 -13.88 0.87 -15.71
CA TRP A 121 -14.64 -0.24 -15.18
C TRP A 121 -16.07 0.16 -14.82
N GLN A 122 -16.28 1.32 -14.19
CA GLN A 122 -17.62 1.85 -13.91
C GLN A 122 -18.45 2.09 -15.19
N LEU A 123 -17.79 2.31 -16.33
CA LEU A 123 -18.41 2.41 -17.65
C LEU A 123 -18.61 1.05 -18.35
N GLY A 124 -18.35 -0.07 -17.66
CA GLY A 124 -18.60 -1.43 -18.13
C GLY A 124 -17.41 -2.10 -18.82
N LYS A 125 -16.21 -1.51 -18.82
CA LYS A 125 -14.99 -2.17 -19.32
C LYS A 125 -14.43 -3.10 -18.25
N SER A 126 -14.90 -4.36 -18.23
CA SER A 126 -14.51 -5.36 -17.22
C SER A 126 -13.00 -5.55 -17.09
N ASP A 127 -12.27 -5.53 -18.20
CA ASP A 127 -10.82 -5.79 -18.21
C ASP A 127 -10.04 -4.74 -17.41
N SER A 128 -10.55 -3.51 -17.31
CA SER A 128 -9.91 -2.44 -16.51
C SER A 128 -9.92 -2.76 -15.01
N ARG A 129 -10.91 -3.53 -14.53
CA ARG A 129 -10.96 -4.01 -13.13
C ARG A 129 -9.78 -4.93 -12.82
N ASP A 130 -9.52 -5.90 -13.71
CA ASP A 130 -8.47 -6.89 -13.48
C ASP A 130 -7.08 -6.25 -13.49
N VAL A 131 -6.87 -5.23 -14.33
CA VAL A 131 -5.63 -4.45 -14.33
C VAL A 131 -5.51 -3.59 -13.08
N LEU A 132 -6.60 -2.96 -12.63
CA LEU A 132 -6.62 -2.16 -11.39
C LEU A 132 -6.29 -3.02 -10.16
N VAL A 133 -6.89 -4.20 -10.05
CA VAL A 133 -6.60 -5.14 -8.95
C VAL A 133 -5.15 -5.61 -8.99
N GLN A 134 -4.61 -5.95 -10.15
CA GLN A 134 -3.20 -6.33 -10.29
C GLN A 134 -2.24 -5.18 -9.97
N TYR A 135 -2.61 -3.95 -10.32
CA TYR A 135 -1.85 -2.75 -9.97
C TYR A 135 -1.75 -2.60 -8.44
N ASN A 136 -2.88 -2.62 -7.74
CA ASN A 136 -2.94 -2.48 -6.29
C ASN A 136 -2.29 -3.67 -5.57
N GLU A 137 -2.43 -4.88 -6.10
CA GLU A 137 -1.74 -6.07 -5.60
C GLU A 137 -0.22 -5.92 -5.69
N ALA A 138 0.31 -5.39 -6.80
CA ALA A 138 1.74 -5.11 -6.93
C ALA A 138 2.20 -4.03 -5.93
N ASP A 139 1.41 -2.98 -5.72
CA ASP A 139 1.68 -1.92 -4.72
C ASP A 139 1.66 -2.44 -3.28
N CYS A 140 0.96 -3.55 -3.00
CA CYS A 140 0.97 -4.20 -1.69
C CYS A 140 2.10 -5.22 -1.54
N LYS A 141 2.19 -6.20 -2.45
CA LYS A 141 3.11 -7.34 -2.35
C LYS A 141 4.56 -6.89 -2.30
N ASN A 142 4.91 -5.87 -3.08
CA ASN A 142 6.29 -5.40 -3.16
C ASN A 142 6.75 -4.66 -1.89
N LEU A 143 5.84 -4.28 -0.98
CA LEU A 143 6.21 -3.65 0.29
C LEU A 143 6.94 -4.60 1.22
N GLU A 144 6.66 -5.91 1.17
CA GLU A 144 7.33 -6.92 2.01
C GLU A 144 8.85 -6.97 1.71
N PRO A 145 9.31 -7.29 0.47
CA PRO A 145 10.73 -7.31 0.17
C PRO A 145 11.39 -5.92 0.29
N LEU A 146 10.65 -4.84 0.02
CA LEU A 146 11.15 -3.48 0.21
C LEU A 146 11.38 -3.16 1.70
N ALA A 147 10.47 -3.58 2.57
CA ALA A 147 10.60 -3.41 4.02
C ALA A 147 11.83 -4.16 4.55
N ASP A 148 12.02 -5.42 4.16
CA ASP A 148 13.19 -6.21 4.54
C ASP A 148 14.50 -5.53 4.13
N LEU A 149 14.56 -5.06 2.88
CA LEU A 149 15.75 -4.38 2.36
C LEU A 149 16.03 -3.07 3.10
N ILE A 150 15.00 -2.25 3.34
CA ILE A 150 15.15 -0.98 4.07
C ILE A 150 15.57 -1.24 5.51
N TYR A 151 14.93 -2.19 6.19
CA TYR A 151 15.27 -2.57 7.55
C TYR A 151 16.74 -3.00 7.66
N ASN A 152 17.17 -3.94 6.81
CA ASN A 152 18.53 -4.45 6.80
C ASN A 152 19.57 -3.34 6.57
N ARG A 153 19.32 -2.44 5.61
CA ARG A 153 20.20 -1.29 5.34
C ARG A 153 20.25 -0.29 6.49
N LEU A 154 19.12 -0.05 7.17
CA LEU A 154 19.08 0.82 8.35
C LEU A 154 19.88 0.23 9.51
N VAL A 155 19.72 -1.07 9.77
CA VAL A 155 20.47 -1.79 10.81
C VAL A 155 21.97 -1.75 10.50
N GLN A 156 22.38 -2.02 9.26
CA GLN A 156 23.80 -1.95 8.86
C GLN A 156 24.40 -0.55 9.06
N ARG A 157 23.61 0.50 8.80
CA ARG A 157 24.09 1.89 8.91
C ARG A 157 24.14 2.41 10.35
N GLN A 158 23.21 1.98 11.21
CA GLN A 158 23.05 2.53 12.56
C GLN A 158 23.51 1.58 13.68
N GLY A 159 23.80 0.32 13.35
CA GLY A 159 23.96 -0.76 14.32
C GLY A 159 22.59 -1.22 14.86
N LEU A 160 22.54 -2.45 15.38
CA LEU A 160 21.40 -2.87 16.20
C LEU A 160 21.40 -2.04 17.50
N PRO A 161 20.23 -1.63 18.00
CA PRO A 161 20.14 -1.15 19.38
C PRO A 161 20.75 -2.18 20.33
N GLU A 162 21.56 -1.74 21.30
CA GLU A 162 22.31 -2.64 22.21
C GLU A 162 21.42 -3.67 22.91
N TYR A 163 20.15 -3.35 23.16
CA TYR A 163 19.19 -4.27 23.81
C TYR A 163 18.69 -5.41 22.90
N ILE A 164 18.82 -5.29 21.57
CA ILE A 164 18.50 -6.38 20.62
C ILE A 164 19.74 -7.24 20.38
N ALA A 165 20.92 -6.64 20.37
CA ALA A 165 22.18 -7.37 20.17
C ALA A 165 22.52 -8.34 21.32
N SER A 166 21.83 -8.24 22.46
CA SER A 166 22.01 -9.06 23.66
C SER A 166 20.94 -10.15 23.87
N LEU A 167 19.96 -10.27 22.95
CA LEU A 167 18.98 -11.37 22.89
C LEU A 167 19.50 -12.52 22.01
#